data_AF-A0A6M0SLN3-F1
#
_entry.id   AF-A0A6M0SLN3-F1
#
_cell.length_a   1.000
_cell.length_b   1.000
_cell.length_c   1.000
_cell.angle_alpha   90.00
_cell.angle_beta   90.00
_cell.angle_gamma   90.00
#
_symmetry.space_group_name_H-M   'P 1'
#
loop_
_entity.id
_entity.type
_entity.pdbx_description
1 polymer ?
#
loop_
_entity_poly.entity_id
_entity_poly.type
_entity_poly.pdbx_seq_one_letter_code
_entity_poly.pdbx_strand_id
1 'polypeptide(L)'
;MYKIYNNNYHKKLNITENDLVKQTILNRIPNKNDIKDLTSIDGIEINEINENIINTKKAYDAFKDSCSEFGYVGTLGDNGGDMSLYYNRILSIMKNEGIDVPSFIPDGTNNRNFLPFIDKMKDYAKDLSLTNPNFLPDCFSEFCDLYKEKLVQYDCK
;
A
#
# COMPACT_ATOMS: atom_id res chain seq x y z
N MET A 1 36.00 22.56 -12.84
CA MET A 1 36.30 21.93 -11.53
C MET A 1 34.99 21.32 -11.05
N TYR A 2 34.76 20.04 -11.35
CA TYR A 2 33.49 19.35 -11.07
C TYR A 2 33.72 18.34 -9.95
N LYS A 3 32.96 18.43 -8.86
CA LYS A 3 32.97 17.46 -7.76
C LYS A 3 32.06 16.28 -8.13
N ILE A 4 32.66 15.11 -8.34
CA ILE A 4 31.95 13.83 -8.42
C ILE A 4 31.69 13.37 -6.98
N TYR A 5 30.43 13.25 -6.58
CA TYR A 5 30.05 12.64 -5.31
C TYR A 5 29.87 11.13 -5.53
N ASN A 6 30.88 10.35 -5.14
CA ASN A 6 30.78 8.90 -5.01
C ASN A 6 29.96 8.56 -3.75
N ASN A 7 28.69 8.16 -3.92
CA ASN A 7 27.90 7.56 -2.84
C ASN A 7 28.17 6.05 -2.79
N ASN A 8 29.21 5.65 -2.06
CA ASN A 8 29.41 4.26 -1.65
C ASN A 8 28.56 3.96 -0.41
N TYR A 9 27.30 3.58 -0.61
CA TYR A 9 26.47 2.97 0.43
C TYR A 9 25.87 1.64 -0.05
N HIS A 10 26.74 0.65 -0.24
CA HIS A 10 26.35 -0.76 -0.18
C HIS A 10 27.24 -1.48 0.81
N LYS A 11 26.96 -1.30 2.11
CA LYS A 11 27.47 -2.22 3.12
C LYS A 11 26.57 -3.46 3.07
N LYS A 12 27.02 -4.49 2.34
CA LYS A 12 26.40 -5.82 2.36
C LYS A 12 26.44 -6.33 3.81
N LEU A 13 25.30 -6.33 4.48
CA LEU A 13 25.12 -7.03 5.75
C LEU A 13 24.97 -8.52 5.44
N ASN A 14 26.09 -9.26 5.46
CA ASN A 14 26.05 -10.71 5.56
C ASN A 14 25.67 -11.06 7.01
N ILE A 15 24.38 -11.15 7.27
CA ILE A 15 23.87 -11.74 8.51
C ILE A 15 23.48 -13.17 8.12
N THR A 16 24.31 -14.13 8.47
CA THR A 16 23.98 -15.54 8.35
C THR A 16 22.88 -15.85 9.36
N GLU A 17 21.77 -16.43 8.91
CA GLU A 17 20.53 -16.66 9.68
C GLU A 17 20.71 -17.38 11.03
N ASN A 18 21.86 -18.03 11.25
CA ASN A 18 22.17 -18.78 12.47
C ASN A 18 22.55 -17.92 13.70
N ASP A 19 23.00 -16.68 13.53
CA ASP A 19 23.51 -15.88 14.66
C ASP A 19 22.39 -15.21 15.48
N LEU A 20 21.23 -14.92 14.86
CA LEU A 20 20.07 -14.39 15.59
C LEU A 20 19.41 -15.46 16.48
N VAL A 21 19.36 -16.70 16.01
CA VAL A 21 18.69 -17.80 16.73
C VAL A 21 19.43 -18.16 18.03
N LYS A 22 20.76 -18.03 18.07
CA LYS A 22 21.56 -18.33 19.26
C LYS A 22 21.46 -17.29 20.38
N GLN A 23 21.29 -16.00 20.05
CA GLN A 23 21.14 -14.97 21.09
C GLN A 23 19.79 -15.03 21.81
N THR A 24 18.72 -15.45 21.12
CA THR A 24 17.39 -15.54 21.72
C THR A 24 17.24 -16.71 22.70
N ILE A 25 18.05 -17.78 22.54
CA ILE A 25 17.97 -18.98 23.38
C ILE A 25 18.68 -18.79 24.74
N LEU A 26 19.72 -17.97 24.81
CA LEU A 26 20.54 -17.82 26.03
C LEU A 26 19.92 -16.93 27.13
N ASN A 27 18.90 -16.12 26.82
CA ASN A 27 18.26 -15.23 27.79
C ASN A 27 17.01 -15.84 28.48
N ARG A 28 16.67 -17.10 28.21
CA ARG A 28 15.58 -17.81 28.91
C ARG A 28 16.14 -18.87 29.86
N ILE A 29 16.62 -18.43 31.02
CA ILE A 29 16.51 -19.25 32.24
C ILE A 29 15.21 -18.78 32.93
N PRO A 30 14.09 -19.51 32.81
CA PRO A 30 12.86 -19.10 33.46
C PRO A 30 12.94 -19.43 34.94
N ASN A 31 12.75 -18.41 35.78
CA ASN A 31 12.40 -18.63 37.17
C ASN A 31 10.99 -19.24 37.20
N LYS A 32 10.87 -20.39 37.85
CA LYS A 32 9.65 -21.20 37.98
C LYS A 32 8.58 -20.34 38.68
N ASN A 33 7.49 -19.99 37.99
CA ASN A 33 6.10 -20.18 38.50
C ASN A 33 4.94 -19.49 37.74
N ASP A 34 5.11 -18.79 36.62
CA ASP A 34 3.95 -18.22 35.91
C ASP A 34 3.88 -18.67 34.45
N ILE A 35 3.38 -19.89 34.23
CA ILE A 35 2.99 -20.39 32.91
C ILE A 35 1.48 -20.51 32.90
N LYS A 36 0.80 -19.41 32.56
CA LYS A 36 -0.55 -19.40 31.98
C LYS A 36 -0.73 -18.05 31.28
N ASP A 37 -0.95 -18.11 29.97
CA ASP A 37 -1.46 -17.03 29.10
C ASP A 37 -0.56 -15.91 28.53
N LEU A 38 0.73 -16.14 28.26
CA LEU A 38 1.54 -15.12 27.52
C LEU A 38 1.96 -15.50 26.08
N THR A 39 1.67 -16.70 25.59
CA THR A 39 2.24 -17.17 24.30
C THR A 39 1.28 -17.10 23.12
N SER A 40 0.02 -16.70 23.31
CA SER A 40 -1.00 -16.75 22.24
C SER A 40 -1.42 -15.40 21.68
N ILE A 41 -1.24 -14.29 22.42
CA ILE A 41 -1.73 -12.96 22.01
C ILE A 41 -0.70 -12.30 21.07
N ASP A 42 0.57 -12.26 21.48
CA ASP A 42 1.66 -11.69 20.69
C ASP A 42 1.81 -12.38 19.31
N GLY A 43 1.57 -13.68 19.24
CA GLY A 43 1.62 -14.43 17.98
C GLY A 43 0.50 -14.07 17.01
N ILE A 44 -0.70 -13.77 17.51
CA ILE A 44 -1.85 -13.34 16.70
C ILE A 44 -1.60 -11.93 16.18
N GLU A 45 -1.16 -11.01 17.04
CA GLU A 45 -0.86 -9.62 16.67
C GLU A 45 0.25 -9.53 15.61
N ILE A 46 1.34 -10.29 15.77
CA ILE A 46 2.44 -10.35 14.78
C ILE A 46 1.94 -10.91 13.45
N ASN A 47 1.10 -11.95 13.46
CA ASN A 47 0.56 -12.54 12.24
C ASN A 47 -0.36 -11.55 11.50
N GLU A 48 -1.23 -10.86 12.22
CA GLU A 48 -2.10 -9.83 11.65
C GLU A 48 -1.29 -8.69 11.04
N ILE A 49 -0.28 -8.15 11.74
CA ILE A 49 0.60 -7.10 11.20
C ILE A 49 1.29 -7.56 9.91
N ASN A 50 1.78 -8.80 9.87
CA ASN A 50 2.41 -9.36 8.67
C ASN A 50 1.44 -9.49 7.51
N GLU A 51 0.22 -9.98 7.76
CA GLU A 51 -0.84 -10.06 6.74
C GLU A 51 -1.19 -8.68 6.18
N ASN A 52 -1.23 -7.66 7.04
CA ASN A 52 -1.52 -6.28 6.62
C ASN A 52 -0.43 -5.72 5.73
N ILE A 53 0.84 -5.91 6.10
CA ILE A 53 1.99 -5.49 5.30
C ILE A 53 1.96 -6.17 3.92
N ILE A 54 1.68 -7.47 3.89
CA ILE A 54 1.55 -8.24 2.66
C ILE A 54 0.41 -7.71 1.80
N ASN A 55 -0.76 -7.45 2.38
CA ASN A 55 -1.93 -6.95 1.65
C ASN A 55 -1.69 -5.55 1.07
N THR A 56 -1.07 -4.65 1.83
CA THR A 56 -0.69 -3.31 1.36
C THR A 56 0.30 -3.40 0.19
N LYS A 57 1.27 -4.30 0.26
CA LYS A 57 2.21 -4.54 -0.84
C LYS A 57 1.48 -5.04 -2.10
N LYS A 58 0.61 -6.04 -1.96
CA LYS A 58 -0.22 -6.57 -3.06
C LYS A 58 -1.04 -5.45 -3.71
N ALA A 59 -1.69 -4.61 -2.90
CA ALA A 59 -2.48 -3.49 -3.40
C ALA A 59 -1.66 -2.45 -4.16
N TYR A 60 -0.44 -2.17 -3.68
CA TYR A 60 0.49 -1.26 -4.34
C TYR A 60 1.07 -1.83 -5.65
N ASP A 61 1.40 -3.11 -5.68
CA ASP A 61 1.89 -3.78 -6.89
C ASP A 61 0.77 -3.86 -7.95
N ALA A 62 -0.45 -4.22 -7.56
CA ALA A 62 -1.64 -4.15 -8.41
C ALA A 62 -1.89 -2.74 -8.97
N PHE A 63 -1.69 -1.70 -8.15
CA PHE A 63 -1.86 -0.31 -8.56
C PHE A 63 -0.85 0.11 -9.63
N LYS A 64 0.44 -0.22 -9.44
CA LYS A 64 1.48 0.07 -10.42
C LYS A 64 1.22 -0.65 -11.75
N ASP A 65 0.83 -1.92 -11.69
CA ASP A 65 0.51 -2.69 -12.89
C ASP A 65 -0.68 -2.08 -13.62
N SER A 66 -1.72 -1.66 -12.89
CA SER A 66 -2.88 -0.98 -13.47
C SER A 66 -2.48 0.32 -14.15
N CYS A 67 -1.65 1.15 -13.51
CA CYS A 67 -1.16 2.40 -14.11
C CYS A 67 -0.32 2.13 -15.37
N SER A 68 0.56 1.11 -15.31
CA SER A 68 1.40 0.73 -16.45
C SER A 68 0.60 0.17 -17.62
N GLU A 69 -0.42 -0.65 -17.35
CA GLU A 69 -1.26 -1.29 -18.37
C GLU A 69 -2.25 -0.29 -18.98
N PHE A 70 -2.83 0.59 -18.17
CA PHE A 70 -3.73 1.63 -18.65
C PHE A 70 -2.99 2.66 -19.51
N GLY A 71 -1.73 2.95 -19.16
CA GLY A 71 -0.86 3.86 -19.89
C GLY A 71 -1.12 5.33 -19.57
N TYR A 72 -0.62 6.19 -20.46
CA TYR A 72 -0.67 7.63 -20.29
C TYR A 72 -2.02 8.21 -20.70
N VAL A 73 -2.56 9.07 -19.86
CA VAL A 73 -3.75 9.86 -20.14
C VAL A 73 -3.39 11.32 -20.28
N GLY A 74 -3.94 11.97 -21.30
CA GLY A 74 -3.73 13.39 -21.53
C GLY A 74 -4.15 14.21 -20.32
N THR A 75 -3.27 15.06 -19.83
CA THR A 75 -3.59 16.08 -18.83
C THR A 75 -4.06 17.35 -19.55
N LEU A 76 -5.00 18.07 -18.94
CA LEU A 76 -5.34 19.44 -19.37
C LEU A 76 -4.09 20.32 -19.18
N GLY A 77 -3.28 20.47 -20.22
CA GLY A 77 -2.19 21.46 -20.27
C GLY A 77 -0.77 20.96 -19.96
N ASP A 78 -0.34 19.87 -20.59
CA ASP A 78 1.06 19.46 -20.82
C ASP A 78 1.71 18.44 -19.85
N ASN A 79 2.60 17.62 -20.43
CA ASN A 79 3.28 16.43 -19.89
C ASN A 79 2.34 15.36 -19.31
N GLY A 80 1.80 14.51 -20.19
CA GLY A 80 0.95 13.38 -19.81
C GLY A 80 1.51 12.59 -18.62
N GLY A 81 0.61 12.16 -17.74
CA GLY A 81 0.89 11.24 -16.64
C GLY A 81 0.03 9.99 -16.76
N ASP A 82 0.34 8.96 -15.98
CA ASP A 82 -0.55 7.83 -15.83
C ASP A 82 -1.73 8.20 -14.88
N MET A 83 -2.63 7.25 -14.67
CA MET A 83 -3.80 7.42 -13.80
C MET A 83 -3.47 7.67 -12.33
N SER A 84 -2.21 7.53 -11.90
CA SER A 84 -1.83 7.71 -10.50
C SER A 84 -2.08 9.14 -10.01
N LEU A 85 -1.94 10.14 -10.88
CA LEU A 85 -2.20 11.54 -10.53
C LEU A 85 -3.67 11.76 -10.16
N TYR A 86 -4.59 11.23 -10.96
CA TYR A 86 -6.03 11.37 -10.73
C TYR A 86 -6.49 10.55 -9.53
N TYR A 87 -5.99 9.32 -9.39
CA TYR A 87 -6.25 8.47 -8.24
C TYR A 87 -5.84 9.15 -6.93
N ASN A 88 -4.60 9.66 -6.85
CA ASN A 88 -4.09 10.36 -5.66
C ASN A 88 -4.86 11.66 -5.38
N ARG A 89 -5.31 12.35 -6.43
CA ARG A 89 -6.11 13.57 -6.27
C ARG A 89 -7.46 13.26 -5.61
N ILE A 90 -8.16 12.23 -6.07
CA ILE A 90 -9.44 11.81 -5.49
C ILE A 90 -9.23 11.32 -4.05
N LEU A 91 -8.19 10.51 -3.79
CA LEU A 91 -7.84 10.08 -2.43
C LEU A 91 -7.70 11.28 -1.48
N SER A 92 -7.00 12.32 -1.91
CA SER A 92 -6.78 13.53 -1.11
C SER A 92 -8.10 14.25 -0.80
N ILE A 93 -9.01 14.37 -1.78
CA ILE A 93 -10.31 15.02 -1.58
C ILE A 93 -11.17 14.19 -0.62
N MET A 94 -11.32 12.89 -0.88
CA MET A 94 -12.07 11.99 0.00
C MET A 94 -11.56 12.10 1.44
N LYS A 95 -10.24 12.09 1.64
CA LYS A 95 -9.62 12.25 2.96
C LYS A 95 -9.93 13.61 3.61
N ASN A 96 -9.89 14.70 2.83
CA ASN A 96 -10.21 16.05 3.33
C ASN A 96 -11.69 16.19 3.72
N GLU A 97 -12.57 15.38 3.12
CA GLU A 97 -13.99 15.28 3.47
C GLU A 97 -14.27 14.32 4.63
N GLY A 98 -13.22 13.79 5.27
CA GLY A 98 -13.35 12.87 6.39
C GLY A 98 -13.75 11.44 6.00
N ILE A 99 -13.67 11.11 4.70
CA ILE A 99 -13.87 9.75 4.24
C ILE A 99 -12.59 8.96 4.54
N ASP A 100 -12.76 7.81 5.19
CA ASP A 100 -11.67 6.89 5.45
C ASP A 100 -11.15 6.30 4.13
N VAL A 101 -9.83 6.42 3.90
CA VAL A 101 -9.13 6.00 2.69
C VAL A 101 -7.98 5.05 3.02
N PRO A 102 -7.76 4.00 2.25
CA PRO A 102 -6.63 3.11 2.44
C PRO A 102 -5.32 3.79 2.05
N SER A 103 -4.22 3.32 2.63
CA SER A 103 -2.88 3.89 2.45
C SER A 103 -1.89 2.81 2.06
N PHE A 104 -1.01 3.13 1.10
CA PHE A 104 0.08 2.24 0.68
C PHE A 104 1.25 2.16 1.67
N ILE A 105 1.17 2.81 2.85
CA ILE A 105 2.21 2.73 3.87
C ILE A 105 2.12 1.34 4.56
N PRO A 106 3.19 0.53 4.54
CA PRO A 106 3.17 -0.81 5.12
C PRO A 106 3.51 -0.76 6.63
N ASP A 107 2.74 -0.01 7.41
CA ASP A 107 2.92 0.13 8.87
C ASP A 107 2.04 -0.82 9.70
N GLY A 108 1.19 -1.62 9.04
CA GLY A 108 0.27 -2.57 9.67
C GLY A 108 -0.98 -1.95 10.30
N THR A 109 -1.11 -0.62 10.29
CA THR A 109 -2.18 0.13 10.99
C THR A 109 -3.17 0.83 10.07
N ASN A 110 -2.84 1.00 8.79
CA ASN A 110 -3.71 1.66 7.81
C ASN A 110 -5.02 0.91 7.53
N ASN A 111 -6.03 1.64 7.02
CA ASN A 111 -7.22 1.06 6.40
C ASN A 111 -6.79 0.21 5.19
N ARG A 112 -7.26 -1.04 5.15
CA ARG A 112 -6.73 -2.12 4.30
C ARG A 112 -7.75 -2.59 3.26
N ASN A 113 -8.91 -1.94 3.23
CA ASN A 113 -10.06 -2.37 2.45
C ASN A 113 -9.95 -1.88 0.99
N PHE A 114 -8.82 -2.12 0.32
CA PHE A 114 -8.55 -1.62 -1.05
C PHE A 114 -9.62 -2.07 -2.05
N LEU A 115 -10.01 -3.35 -2.00
CA LEU A 115 -10.95 -3.95 -2.96
C LEU A 115 -12.38 -3.37 -2.89
N PRO A 116 -13.03 -3.22 -1.72
CA PRO A 116 -14.30 -2.51 -1.66
C PRO A 116 -14.13 -0.98 -1.78
N PHE A 117 -12.95 -0.44 -1.44
CA PHE A 117 -12.71 1.00 -1.53
C PHE A 117 -12.66 1.49 -2.98
N ILE A 118 -12.14 0.71 -3.92
CA ILE A 118 -12.08 1.15 -5.32
C ILE A 118 -13.47 1.36 -5.93
N ASP A 119 -14.46 0.55 -5.54
CA ASP A 119 -15.87 0.77 -5.92
C ASP A 119 -16.39 2.09 -5.34
N LYS A 120 -16.11 2.34 -4.06
CA LYS A 120 -16.50 3.60 -3.38
C LYS A 120 -15.85 4.82 -4.04
N MET A 121 -14.58 4.74 -4.40
CA MET A 121 -13.87 5.79 -5.13
C MET A 121 -14.48 6.02 -6.51
N LYS A 122 -14.81 4.94 -7.23
CA LYS A 122 -15.43 5.01 -8.56
C LYS A 122 -16.77 5.73 -8.49
N ASP A 123 -17.61 5.42 -7.51
CA ASP A 123 -18.91 6.09 -7.34
C ASP A 123 -18.75 7.54 -6.90
N TYR A 124 -17.83 7.80 -5.96
CA TYR A 124 -17.48 9.17 -5.55
C TYR A 124 -17.00 10.02 -6.74
N ALA A 125 -16.17 9.45 -7.62
CA ALA A 125 -15.67 10.13 -8.81
C ALA A 125 -16.79 10.49 -9.81
N LYS A 126 -17.81 9.63 -9.94
CA LYS A 126 -18.99 9.93 -10.77
C LYS A 126 -19.75 11.13 -10.22
N ASP A 127 -20.03 11.13 -8.92
CA ASP A 127 -20.74 12.24 -8.25
C ASP A 127 -19.95 13.56 -8.34
N LEU A 128 -18.63 13.49 -8.16
CA LEU A 128 -17.74 14.64 -8.29
C LEU A 128 -17.78 15.22 -9.71
N SER A 129 -17.86 14.35 -10.73
CA SER A 129 -17.90 14.77 -12.15
C SER A 129 -19.20 15.46 -12.52
N LEU A 130 -20.32 15.18 -11.83
CA LEU A 130 -21.58 15.89 -12.00
C LEU A 130 -21.51 17.35 -11.53
N THR A 131 -20.73 17.61 -10.48
CA THR A 131 -20.59 18.95 -9.88
C THR A 131 -19.38 19.71 -10.43
N ASN A 132 -18.36 19.00 -10.91
CA ASN A 132 -17.13 19.54 -11.49
C ASN A 132 -16.84 18.85 -12.83
N PRO A 133 -17.51 19.26 -13.92
CA PRO A 133 -17.26 18.69 -15.25
C PRO A 133 -15.79 18.82 -15.66
N ASN A 134 -15.27 17.82 -16.36
CA ASN A 134 -13.87 17.74 -16.82
C ASN A 134 -12.81 17.70 -15.70
N PHE A 135 -13.20 17.45 -14.45
CA PHE A 135 -12.27 17.30 -13.34
C PHE A 135 -11.38 16.04 -13.46
N LEU A 136 -11.94 14.97 -14.03
CA LEU A 136 -11.28 13.69 -14.27
C LEU A 136 -11.31 13.36 -15.76
N PRO A 137 -10.37 12.53 -16.25
CA PRO A 137 -10.49 11.95 -17.58
C PRO A 137 -11.71 11.03 -17.64
N ASP A 138 -12.38 11.00 -18.79
CA ASP A 138 -13.59 10.19 -19.00
C ASP A 138 -13.37 8.70 -18.70
N CYS A 139 -12.15 8.22 -18.93
CA CYS A 139 -11.75 6.84 -18.73
C CYS A 139 -11.32 6.52 -17.28
N PHE A 140 -11.47 7.44 -16.32
CA PHE A 140 -11.16 7.17 -14.90
C PHE A 140 -11.97 5.99 -14.34
N SER A 141 -13.25 5.88 -14.74
CA SER A 141 -14.11 4.76 -14.35
C SER A 141 -13.56 3.41 -14.79
N GLU A 142 -12.98 3.35 -16.00
CA GLU A 142 -12.37 2.14 -16.57
C GLU A 142 -11.08 1.78 -15.83
N PHE A 143 -10.30 2.79 -15.43
CA PHE A 143 -9.13 2.58 -14.59
C PHE A 143 -9.49 1.97 -13.23
N CYS A 144 -10.58 2.41 -12.59
CA CYS A 144 -11.04 1.80 -11.35
C CYS A 144 -11.40 0.32 -11.54
N ASP A 145 -12.03 -0.04 -12.66
CA ASP A 145 -12.37 -1.43 -12.97
C ASP A 145 -11.12 -2.28 -13.20
N LEU A 146 -10.14 -1.76 -13.96
CA LEU A 146 -8.86 -2.44 -14.16
C LEU A 146 -8.13 -2.63 -12.83
N TYR A 147 -8.08 -1.59 -11.99
CA TYR A 147 -7.41 -1.70 -10.69
C TYR A 147 -8.10 -2.72 -9.79
N LYS A 148 -9.43 -2.77 -9.80
CA LYS A 148 -10.20 -3.80 -9.10
C LYS A 148 -9.85 -5.20 -9.60
N GLU A 149 -9.76 -5.40 -10.91
CA GLU A 149 -9.35 -6.67 -11.49
C GLU A 149 -7.94 -7.08 -11.03
N LYS A 150 -6.98 -6.15 -11.05
CA LYS A 150 -5.61 -6.41 -10.56
C LYS A 150 -5.59 -6.72 -9.07
N LEU A 151 -6.37 -6.02 -8.25
CA LEU A 151 -6.49 -6.34 -6.82
C LEU A 151 -6.92 -7.80 -6.60
N VAL A 152 -7.89 -8.29 -7.39
CA VAL A 152 -8.32 -9.70 -7.36
C VAL A 152 -7.22 -10.64 -7.85
N GLN A 153 -6.53 -10.31 -8.95
CA GLN A 153 -5.43 -11.12 -9.50
C GLN A 153 -4.27 -11.28 -8.51
N TYR A 154 -3.98 -10.23 -7.72
CA TYR A 154 -2.95 -10.23 -6.69
C TYR A 154 -3.41 -10.85 -5.36
N ASP A 155 -4.64 -11.36 -5.27
CA ASP A 155 -5.24 -11.90 -4.04
C ASP A 155 -5.16 -10.86 -2.90
N CYS A 156 -5.47 -9.61 -3.23
CA CYS A 156 -5.64 -8.54 -2.24
C CYS A 156 -7.02 -8.69 -1.59
N LYS A 157 -7.04 -8.69 -0.26
CA LYS A 157 -8.23 -8.91 0.57
C LYS A 157 -8.80 -7.61 1.10
#